data_AF-A0A962PZL1-F1
#
_entry.id   AF-A0A962PZL1-F1
#
_cell.length_a   1.000
_cell.length_b   1.000
_cell.length_c   1.000
_cell.angle_alpha   90.00
_cell.angle_beta   90.00
_cell.angle_gamma   90.00
#
_symmetry.space_group_name_H-M   'P 1'
#
loop_
_entity.id
_entity.type
_entity.pdbx_description
1 polymer ?
#
loop_
_entity_poly.entity_id
_entity_poly.type
_entity_poly.pdbx_seq_one_letter_code
_entity_poly.pdbx_strand_id
1 'polypeptide(L)'
;NYFAKIWASKTYIAMREGSKRVLEKIRPAWELAKRTEEHMKGMVAPGTMFEELGFHYIGPLDGHDLPGLVQTLENMKELDGPQFLHIRTMKGKGFAPAEADPVGYHAINKIEAKPKGPLLAAATETQQATPRPTSAKPLKYQDVFGRWLCDMAERDRRLVGITPAMCEGSGMVAFSERFRDRYYDVAIAEQHAITLAAGMACDGLKPVVAIYSTFLQRGYDQLIHDVALQNLDVTFAIDRAGLVGQDGPTHHGAFDLSYLRCIPNMVIAAPSDENECRQLLFSAYQHRGPAAVRYPRGTGPGAIIAHEMTEMEIGKAVEVRTGRDIAFLNFGTLLPTVRAVAEQLNATVIDMRWVKPLDEELVLRLAEINSLLVTVEENAVAGGAGSAVAEFLSGRGVYCDILHLGLPDQFIEHASAQEQHAQTRLDEDGILNAVRRRTTAKALHHAASIPVELELKA
;
A
#
# COMPACT_ATOMS: atom_id res chain seq x y z
N ASN A 1 25.37 27.91 18.42
CA ASN A 1 26.52 27.41 17.62
C ASN A 1 27.90 27.69 18.21
N TYR A 2 28.05 27.76 19.55
CA TYR A 2 29.36 27.84 20.22
C TYR A 2 29.65 26.56 21.02
N PHE A 3 28.71 26.13 21.87
CA PHE A 3 28.85 24.92 22.69
C PHE A 3 28.94 23.61 21.91
N ALA A 4 28.16 23.43 20.83
CA ALA A 4 28.25 22.24 19.98
C ALA A 4 29.62 22.11 19.27
N LYS A 5 30.23 23.23 18.86
CA LYS A 5 31.58 23.27 18.27
C LYS A 5 32.66 22.96 19.31
N ILE A 6 32.44 23.38 20.57
CA ILE A 6 33.34 23.04 21.69
C ILE A 6 33.25 21.55 22.01
N TRP A 7 32.06 20.97 22.06
CA TRP A 7 31.86 19.54 22.33
C TRP A 7 32.42 18.62 21.24
N ALA A 8 32.45 19.08 19.99
CA ALA A 8 33.05 18.36 18.86
C ALA A 8 34.56 18.61 18.69
N SER A 9 35.19 19.43 19.55
CA SER A 9 36.61 19.75 19.43
C SER A 9 37.49 18.58 19.91
N LYS A 10 38.62 18.34 19.21
CA LYS A 10 39.61 17.31 19.58
C LYS A 10 40.08 17.44 21.04
N THR A 11 40.13 18.67 21.56
CA THR A 11 40.50 18.99 22.95
C THR A 11 39.46 18.55 23.97
N TYR A 12 38.16 18.74 23.71
CA TYR A 12 37.09 18.29 24.62
C TYR A 12 36.96 16.76 24.62
N ILE A 13 37.07 16.12 23.46
CA ILE A 13 37.05 14.66 23.32
C ILE A 13 38.25 14.02 24.04
N ALA A 14 39.46 14.56 23.83
CA ALA A 14 40.66 14.09 24.53
C ALA A 14 40.59 14.31 26.06
N MET A 15 39.97 15.41 26.52
CA MET A 15 39.72 15.65 27.94
C MET A 15 38.72 14.66 28.53
N ARG A 16 37.68 14.28 27.77
CA ARG A 16 36.68 13.27 28.15
C ARG A 16 37.30 11.88 28.26
N GLU A 17 38.15 11.49 27.32
CA GLU A 17 38.84 10.20 27.36
C GLU A 17 39.94 10.14 28.43
N GLY A 18 40.68 11.24 28.61
CA GLY A 18 41.69 11.36 29.66
C GLY A 18 41.10 11.32 31.07
N SER A 19 39.93 11.93 31.29
CA SER A 19 39.22 11.85 32.57
C SER A 19 38.72 10.43 32.84
N LYS A 20 38.18 9.70 31.85
CA LYS A 20 37.83 8.28 32.01
C LYS A 20 39.02 7.41 32.46
N ARG A 21 40.21 7.59 31.88
CA ARG A 21 41.43 6.82 32.23
C ARG A 21 42.01 7.14 33.61
N VAL A 22 41.83 8.36 34.12
CA VAL A 22 42.29 8.75 35.46
C VAL A 22 41.31 8.27 36.54
N LEU A 23 40.01 8.26 36.24
CA LEU A 23 38.96 7.90 37.19
C LEU A 23 38.72 6.38 37.34
N GLU A 24 39.20 5.53 36.41
CA GLU A 24 39.20 4.06 36.55
C GLU A 24 40.02 3.56 37.77
N LYS A 25 40.92 4.38 38.33
CA LYS A 25 41.76 4.01 39.48
C LYS A 25 41.09 4.20 40.85
N ILE A 26 39.88 4.77 40.93
CA ILE A 26 39.16 5.00 42.19
C ILE A 26 37.70 4.50 42.07
N ARG A 27 37.53 3.18 42.14
CA ARG A 27 36.24 2.46 41.96
C ARG A 27 35.04 3.01 42.77
N PRO A 28 35.16 3.44 44.04
CA PRO A 28 33.99 3.88 44.81
C PRO A 28 33.46 5.27 44.42
N ALA A 29 34.35 6.17 43.98
CA ALA A 29 33.95 7.51 43.53
C ALA A 29 33.30 7.48 42.14
N TRP A 30 33.66 6.48 41.33
CA TRP A 30 33.13 6.27 39.98
C TRP A 30 31.63 5.92 39.97
N GLU A 31 31.17 5.01 40.83
CA GLU A 31 29.74 4.66 40.84
C GLU A 31 28.85 5.78 41.35
N LEU A 32 29.32 6.57 42.32
CA LEU A 32 28.60 7.74 42.84
C LEU A 32 28.56 8.87 41.81
N ALA A 33 29.67 9.15 41.13
CA ALA A 33 29.72 10.11 40.03
C ALA A 33 28.85 9.67 38.85
N LYS A 34 28.91 8.39 38.46
CA LYS A 34 28.11 7.83 37.35
C LYS A 34 26.61 7.90 37.64
N ARG A 35 26.18 7.52 38.85
CA ARG A 35 24.76 7.64 39.26
C ARG A 35 24.27 9.09 39.33
N THR A 36 25.13 10.02 39.77
CA THR A 36 24.79 11.45 39.88
C THR A 36 24.80 12.13 38.51
N GLU A 37 25.72 11.75 37.63
CA GLU A 37 25.80 12.21 36.24
C GLU A 37 24.67 11.64 35.37
N GLU A 38 24.32 10.35 35.54
CA GLU A 38 23.16 9.70 34.89
C GLU A 38 21.83 10.36 35.33
N HIS A 39 21.67 10.66 36.63
CA HIS A 39 20.47 11.34 37.14
C HIS A 39 20.37 12.83 36.75
N MET A 40 21.49 13.54 36.58
CA MET A 40 21.47 14.94 36.08
C MET A 40 21.34 15.03 34.56
N LYS A 41 21.81 14.03 33.80
CA LYS A 41 21.68 14.02 32.33
C LYS A 41 20.31 13.58 31.84
N GLY A 42 19.62 12.69 32.58
CA GLY A 42 18.31 12.15 32.20
C GLY A 42 17.17 13.17 32.03
N MET A 43 17.35 14.45 32.39
CA MET A 43 16.29 15.46 32.31
C MET A 43 16.46 16.54 31.23
N VAL A 44 17.62 16.71 30.58
CA VAL A 44 17.85 17.90 29.73
C VAL A 44 18.87 17.67 28.59
N ALA A 45 18.63 16.75 27.64
CA ALA A 45 19.11 16.90 26.24
C ALA A 45 18.72 15.70 25.34
N PRO A 46 18.32 15.93 24.06
CA PRO A 46 18.03 14.89 23.07
C PRO A 46 19.19 13.91 22.77
N GLY A 47 20.43 14.24 23.13
CA GLY A 47 21.61 13.40 22.88
C GLY A 47 21.72 12.19 23.80
N THR A 48 21.06 12.22 24.96
CA THR A 48 21.21 11.20 26.02
C THR A 48 20.70 9.83 25.60
N MET A 49 19.58 9.75 24.89
CA MET A 49 19.04 8.48 24.38
C MET A 49 20.03 7.74 23.47
N PHE A 50 20.71 8.45 22.56
CA PHE A 50 21.64 7.82 21.64
C PHE A 50 22.96 7.44 22.32
N GLU A 51 23.40 8.23 23.31
CA GLU A 51 24.54 7.86 24.14
C GLU A 51 24.25 6.61 24.99
N GLU A 52 23.03 6.44 25.50
CA GLU A 52 22.60 5.22 26.20
C GLU A 52 22.57 3.99 25.29
N LEU A 53 22.23 4.16 24.00
CA LEU A 53 22.35 3.12 22.98
C LEU A 53 23.82 2.81 22.60
N GLY A 54 24.78 3.53 23.18
CA GLY A 54 26.21 3.34 22.97
C GLY A 54 26.82 4.18 21.85
N PHE A 55 26.08 5.12 21.26
CA PHE A 55 26.61 6.01 20.23
C PHE A 55 27.38 7.18 20.82
N HIS A 56 28.39 7.65 20.07
CA HIS A 56 29.01 8.94 20.28
C HIS A 56 28.18 10.02 19.58
N TYR A 57 27.37 10.74 20.34
CA TYR A 57 26.45 11.74 19.80
C TYR A 57 27.14 13.10 19.53
N ILE A 58 26.99 13.60 18.31
CA ILE A 58 27.53 14.88 17.83
C ILE A 58 26.40 15.68 17.16
N GLY A 59 26.08 16.87 17.67
CA GLY A 59 25.08 17.77 17.09
C GLY A 59 24.05 18.30 18.09
N PRO A 60 22.93 18.89 17.64
CA PRO A 60 22.58 19.13 16.23
C PRO A 60 23.47 20.19 15.57
N LEU A 61 23.97 19.92 14.36
CA LEU A 61 24.66 20.90 13.51
C LEU A 61 23.75 21.45 12.41
N ASP A 62 24.11 22.59 11.83
CA ASP A 62 23.43 23.13 10.64
C ASP A 62 23.73 22.23 9.44
N GLY A 63 22.71 21.59 8.88
CA GLY A 63 22.82 20.70 7.74
C GLY A 63 23.11 21.43 6.42
N HIS A 64 23.11 22.76 6.41
CA HIS A 64 23.39 23.58 5.22
C HIS A 64 24.77 24.26 5.26
N ASP A 65 25.54 24.08 6.34
CA ASP A 65 26.94 24.54 6.44
C ASP A 65 27.89 23.47 5.89
N LEU A 66 27.99 23.38 4.55
CA LEU A 66 28.84 22.37 3.89
C LEU A 66 30.30 22.37 4.38
N PRO A 67 31.01 23.51 4.51
CA PRO A 67 32.36 23.52 5.06
C PRO A 67 32.42 22.96 6.49
N GLY A 68 31.47 23.32 7.35
CA GLY A 68 31.37 22.80 8.72
C GLY A 68 31.10 21.30 8.78
N LEU A 69 30.23 20.79 7.90
CA LEU A 69 29.92 19.37 7.80
C LEU A 69 31.11 18.55 7.31
N VAL A 70 31.81 19.00 6.26
CA VAL A 70 33.01 18.31 5.77
C VAL A 70 34.06 18.18 6.86
N GLN A 71 34.36 19.28 7.57
CA GLN A 71 35.33 19.26 8.66
C GLN A 71 34.90 18.33 9.81
N THR A 72 33.61 18.30 10.13
CA THR A 72 33.06 17.42 11.17
C THR A 72 33.18 15.96 10.76
N LEU A 73 32.79 15.61 9.53
CA LEU A 73 32.88 14.26 9.00
C LEU A 73 34.33 13.76 8.93
N GLU A 74 35.29 14.60 8.52
CA GLU A 74 36.72 14.23 8.54
C GLU A 74 37.23 13.94 9.95
N ASN A 75 36.81 14.71 10.96
CA ASN A 75 37.18 14.41 12.34
C ASN A 75 36.52 13.11 12.86
N MET A 76 35.28 12.85 12.47
CA MET A 76 34.52 11.68 12.91
C MET A 76 35.03 10.35 12.36
N LYS A 77 35.63 10.35 11.16
CA LYS A 77 36.24 9.15 10.56
C LYS A 77 37.36 8.54 11.41
N GLU A 78 38.04 9.37 12.19
CA GLU A 78 39.17 8.98 13.04
C GLU A 78 38.74 8.51 14.44
N LEU A 79 37.43 8.55 14.76
CA LEU A 79 36.92 8.17 16.07
C LEU A 79 36.52 6.69 16.10
N ASP A 80 36.90 6.01 17.18
CA ASP A 80 36.50 4.63 17.43
C ASP A 80 35.04 4.52 17.86
N GLY A 81 34.40 3.40 17.54
CA GLY A 81 33.03 3.08 17.95
C GLY A 81 31.94 3.75 17.09
N PRO A 82 30.66 3.45 17.38
CA PRO A 82 29.54 3.94 16.59
C PRO A 82 29.33 5.44 16.81
N GLN A 83 29.42 6.21 15.72
CA GLN A 83 29.23 7.66 15.75
C GLN A 83 27.81 8.03 15.30
N PHE A 84 27.22 9.07 15.92
CA PHE A 84 25.91 9.60 15.54
C PHE A 84 26.01 11.11 15.29
N LEU A 85 25.89 11.51 14.02
CA LEU A 85 25.85 12.92 13.63
C LEU A 85 24.40 13.39 13.44
N HIS A 86 23.92 14.25 14.33
CA HIS A 86 22.62 14.90 14.19
C HIS A 86 22.79 16.21 13.40
N ILE A 87 22.15 16.31 12.24
CA ILE A 87 22.07 17.55 11.44
C ILE A 87 20.64 18.07 11.35
N ARG A 88 20.48 19.38 11.24
CA ARG A 88 19.20 20.07 11.03
C ARG A 88 19.15 20.62 9.61
N THR A 89 18.21 20.13 8.81
CA THR A 89 17.96 20.60 7.45
C THR A 89 16.60 21.29 7.33
N MET A 90 16.30 21.81 6.15
CA MET A 90 15.02 22.43 5.80
C MET A 90 14.51 21.68 4.56
N LYS A 91 13.33 21.08 4.64
CA LYS A 91 12.74 20.36 3.51
C LYS A 91 12.44 21.35 2.39
N GLY A 92 12.83 21.02 1.15
CA GLY A 92 12.71 21.93 0.02
C GLY A 92 13.77 23.03 -0.08
N LYS A 93 14.84 22.99 0.75
CA LYS A 93 15.88 24.04 0.77
C LYS A 93 16.37 24.41 -0.62
N GLY A 94 16.38 25.70 -0.93
CA GLY A 94 16.81 26.26 -2.21
C GLY A 94 15.68 26.44 -3.22
N PHE A 95 14.46 26.00 -2.90
CA PHE A 95 13.27 26.20 -3.73
C PHE A 95 12.12 26.73 -2.88
N ALA A 96 11.94 28.07 -2.89
CA ALA A 96 11.00 28.78 -2.01
C ALA A 96 9.57 28.21 -1.96
N PRO A 97 8.96 27.74 -3.07
CA PRO A 97 7.65 27.09 -3.01
C PRO A 97 7.65 25.79 -2.18
N ALA A 98 8.69 24.97 -2.26
CA ALA A 98 8.80 23.73 -1.48
C ALA A 98 9.24 23.98 -0.03
N GLU A 99 9.97 25.06 0.25
CA GLU A 99 10.23 25.50 1.63
C GLU A 99 8.94 25.95 2.32
N ALA A 100 8.04 26.61 1.59
CA ALA A 100 6.76 27.12 2.10
C ALA A 100 5.69 26.03 2.24
N ASP A 101 5.69 25.02 1.37
CA ASP A 101 4.77 23.87 1.41
C ASP A 101 5.54 22.53 1.28
N PRO A 102 6.27 22.11 2.33
CA PRO A 102 7.08 20.90 2.28
C PRO A 102 6.26 19.60 2.22
N VAL A 103 4.95 19.68 2.46
CA VAL A 103 4.01 18.56 2.37
C VAL A 103 3.53 18.41 0.93
N GLY A 104 2.99 19.48 0.32
CA GLY A 104 2.55 19.46 -1.08
C GLY A 104 3.69 19.19 -2.07
N TYR A 105 4.90 19.65 -1.76
CA TYR A 105 6.10 19.39 -2.56
C TYR A 105 6.83 18.08 -2.20
N HIS A 106 6.28 17.26 -1.29
CA HIS A 106 6.89 15.95 -0.97
C HIS A 106 6.89 15.01 -2.18
N ALA A 107 5.84 15.08 -3.01
CA ALA A 107 5.75 14.39 -4.29
C ALA A 107 5.35 15.40 -5.37
N ILE A 108 6.33 15.91 -6.13
CA ILE A 108 6.08 16.83 -7.24
C ILE A 108 5.46 16.02 -8.38
N ASN A 109 4.13 15.99 -8.47
CA ASN A 109 3.47 15.61 -9.71
C ASN A 109 3.76 16.70 -10.74
N LYS A 110 4.26 16.30 -11.92
CA LYS A 110 4.57 17.12 -13.10
C LYS A 110 4.30 18.61 -12.88
N ILE A 111 5.35 19.37 -12.53
CA ILE A 111 5.36 20.77 -12.95
C ILE A 111 5.27 20.68 -14.47
N GLU A 112 4.08 20.90 -15.03
CA GLU A 112 3.97 21.21 -16.45
C GLU A 112 4.90 22.41 -16.64
N ALA A 113 6.03 22.17 -17.30
CA ALA A 113 6.93 23.24 -17.65
C ALA A 113 6.11 24.21 -18.48
N LYS A 114 5.70 25.34 -17.87
CA LYS A 114 5.14 26.45 -18.64
C LYS A 114 6.17 26.72 -19.74
N PRO A 115 5.82 26.57 -21.03
CA PRO A 115 6.78 26.83 -22.08
C PRO A 115 7.27 28.25 -21.86
N LYS A 116 8.60 28.41 -21.73
CA LYS A 116 9.25 29.71 -21.74
C LYS A 116 9.13 30.27 -23.15
N GLY A 117 7.94 30.75 -23.49
CA GLY A 117 7.75 31.68 -24.60
C GLY A 117 8.31 33.04 -24.18
N PRO A 118 8.93 33.80 -25.09
CA PRO A 118 9.41 35.13 -24.79
C PRO A 118 8.26 36.01 -24.28
N LEU A 119 8.48 36.63 -23.13
CA LEU A 119 7.66 37.72 -22.61
C LEU A 119 7.62 38.83 -23.66
N LEU A 120 6.54 38.92 -24.45
CA LEU A 120 6.12 40.11 -25.17
C LEU A 120 4.81 39.82 -25.92
N ALA A 121 3.70 40.31 -25.37
CA ALA A 121 2.64 41.06 -26.05
C ALA A 121 1.35 40.96 -25.23
N ALA A 122 0.87 42.12 -24.79
CA ALA A 122 -0.46 42.29 -24.23
C ALA A 122 -1.52 41.89 -25.26
N ALA A 123 -2.49 41.07 -24.87
CA ALA A 123 -3.75 40.92 -25.59
C ALA A 123 -4.86 40.48 -24.63
N THR A 124 -5.66 41.47 -24.24
CA THR A 124 -7.09 41.43 -23.86
C THR A 124 -7.75 40.06 -23.75
N GLU A 125 -8.11 39.70 -22.53
CA GLU A 125 -9.12 38.69 -22.21
C GLU A 125 -10.48 39.12 -22.75
N THR A 126 -11.02 38.38 -23.71
CA THR A 126 -12.45 38.32 -23.96
C THR A 126 -12.93 36.92 -23.62
N GLN A 127 -13.53 36.81 -22.43
CA GLN A 127 -14.24 35.63 -21.97
C GLN A 127 -15.49 35.45 -22.81
N GLN A 128 -15.47 34.51 -23.76
CA GLN A 128 -16.69 33.90 -24.28
C GLN A 128 -16.87 32.54 -23.61
N ALA A 129 -17.63 32.56 -22.52
CA ALA A 129 -18.14 31.38 -21.85
C ALA A 129 -19.15 30.67 -22.76
N THR A 130 -18.74 29.54 -23.32
CA THR A 130 -19.68 28.49 -23.71
C THR A 130 -19.64 27.42 -22.62
N PRO A 131 -20.75 27.13 -21.92
CA PRO A 131 -20.75 26.16 -20.85
C PRO A 131 -20.65 24.76 -21.46
N ARG A 132 -19.46 24.16 -21.43
CA ARG A 132 -19.33 22.71 -21.57
C ARG A 132 -19.79 22.06 -20.26
N PRO A 133 -20.58 20.98 -20.30
CA PRO A 133 -20.94 20.25 -19.09
C PRO A 133 -19.64 19.73 -18.45
N THR A 134 -19.37 20.20 -17.23
CA THR A 134 -18.26 19.74 -16.40
C THR A 134 -18.55 18.31 -15.96
N SER A 135 -18.00 17.31 -16.66
CA SER A 135 -17.82 16.01 -16.01
C SER A 135 -16.83 16.21 -14.87
N ALA A 136 -17.28 16.02 -13.63
CA ALA A 136 -16.40 16.08 -12.47
C ALA A 136 -15.27 15.05 -12.67
N LYS A 137 -14.02 15.43 -12.37
CA LYS A 137 -12.89 14.50 -12.45
C LYS A 137 -13.14 13.30 -11.52
N PRO A 138 -12.80 12.07 -11.94
CA PRO A 138 -12.93 10.89 -11.10
C PRO A 138 -12.09 11.05 -9.83
N LEU A 139 -12.61 10.56 -8.71
CA LEU A 139 -11.94 10.65 -7.41
C LEU A 139 -10.84 9.59 -7.31
N LYS A 140 -9.79 9.88 -6.55
CA LYS A 140 -8.79 8.86 -6.22
C LYS A 140 -9.35 7.93 -5.15
N TYR A 141 -8.93 6.66 -5.15
CA TYR A 141 -9.37 5.70 -4.14
C TYR A 141 -9.07 6.15 -2.70
N GLN A 142 -7.90 6.77 -2.46
CA GLN A 142 -7.57 7.38 -1.16
C GLN A 142 -8.60 8.45 -0.72
N ASP A 143 -9.15 9.21 -1.67
CA ASP A 143 -10.12 10.28 -1.38
C ASP A 143 -11.51 9.68 -1.11
N VAL A 144 -11.84 8.57 -1.78
CA VAL A 144 -13.04 7.77 -1.50
C VAL A 144 -12.98 7.21 -0.08
N PHE A 145 -11.85 6.58 0.27
CA PHE A 145 -11.61 6.07 1.63
C PHE A 145 -11.68 7.20 2.67
N GLY A 146 -11.00 8.33 2.47
CA GLY A 146 -11.01 9.45 3.42
C GLY A 146 -12.41 10.01 3.68
N ARG A 147 -13.25 10.10 2.64
CA ARG A 147 -14.67 10.47 2.76
C ARG A 147 -15.46 9.42 3.52
N TRP A 148 -15.32 8.15 3.14
CA TRP A 148 -15.96 7.04 3.84
C TRP A 148 -15.60 7.00 5.33
N LEU A 149 -14.32 7.20 5.66
CA LEU A 149 -13.83 7.18 7.04
C LEU A 149 -14.51 8.27 7.87
N CYS A 150 -14.64 9.49 7.32
CA CYS A 150 -15.36 10.57 7.97
C CYS A 150 -16.85 10.25 8.15
N ASP A 151 -17.52 9.78 7.10
CA ASP A 151 -18.95 9.46 7.13
C ASP A 151 -19.26 8.34 8.13
N MET A 152 -18.39 7.34 8.23
CA MET A 152 -18.51 6.26 9.22
C MET A 152 -18.24 6.75 10.63
N ALA A 153 -17.28 7.65 10.81
CA ALA A 153 -16.98 8.24 12.10
C ALA A 153 -18.15 9.06 12.65
N GLU A 154 -18.93 9.72 11.79
CA GLU A 154 -20.17 10.40 12.20
C GLU A 154 -21.23 9.43 12.72
N ARG A 155 -21.29 8.21 12.17
CA ARG A 155 -22.30 7.20 12.49
C ARG A 155 -21.92 6.31 13.67
N ASP A 156 -20.64 5.98 13.82
CA ASP A 156 -20.14 5.08 14.87
C ASP A 156 -19.05 5.75 15.70
N ARG A 157 -19.33 5.93 17.00
CA ARG A 157 -18.39 6.54 17.96
C ARG A 157 -17.21 5.63 18.30
N ARG A 158 -17.31 4.32 18.02
CA ARG A 158 -16.23 3.33 18.26
C ARG A 158 -15.14 3.37 17.21
N LEU A 159 -15.40 3.96 16.04
CA LEU A 159 -14.44 4.02 14.95
C LEU A 159 -13.21 4.84 15.38
N VAL A 160 -12.03 4.25 15.17
CA VAL A 160 -10.73 4.91 15.34
C VAL A 160 -9.92 4.77 14.07
N GLY A 161 -9.30 5.85 13.59
CA GLY A 161 -8.42 5.83 12.42
C GLY A 161 -6.95 5.83 12.84
N ILE A 162 -6.17 4.88 12.32
CA ILE A 162 -4.75 4.71 12.63
C ILE A 162 -3.96 4.72 11.31
N THR A 163 -2.85 5.47 11.26
CA THR A 163 -1.92 5.45 10.12
C THR A 163 -0.46 5.50 10.59
N PRO A 164 0.45 4.75 9.93
CA PRO A 164 1.87 4.85 10.19
C PRO A 164 2.51 5.94 9.32
N ALA A 165 2.43 7.22 9.73
CA ALA A 165 3.00 8.39 9.05
C ALA A 165 2.49 8.66 7.61
N MET A 166 1.33 8.11 7.22
CA MET A 166 0.81 8.23 5.85
C MET A 166 -0.55 8.95 5.79
N CYS A 167 -0.73 10.01 6.58
CA CYS A 167 -1.96 10.79 6.67
C CYS A 167 -2.46 11.30 5.30
N GLU A 168 -1.64 12.08 4.60
CA GLU A 168 -1.99 12.65 3.29
C GLU A 168 -2.05 11.58 2.21
N GLY A 169 -1.10 10.64 2.26
CA GLY A 169 -1.03 9.52 1.33
C GLY A 169 -2.27 8.65 1.36
N SER A 170 -2.84 8.42 2.55
CA SER A 170 -4.04 7.61 2.75
C SER A 170 -5.32 8.46 2.77
N GLY A 171 -5.27 9.75 2.44
CA GLY A 171 -6.47 10.60 2.37
C GLY A 171 -7.12 10.92 3.73
N MET A 172 -6.38 10.87 4.84
CA MET A 172 -6.92 11.03 6.21
C MET A 172 -6.91 12.47 6.74
N VAL A 173 -6.49 13.47 5.95
CA VAL A 173 -6.38 14.86 6.40
C VAL A 173 -7.68 15.40 7.00
N ALA A 174 -8.81 15.24 6.30
CA ALA A 174 -10.10 15.70 6.80
C ALA A 174 -10.53 14.95 8.08
N PHE A 175 -10.19 13.66 8.19
CA PHE A 175 -10.50 12.86 9.37
C PHE A 175 -9.67 13.32 10.58
N SER A 176 -8.36 13.55 10.39
CA SER A 176 -7.47 14.02 11.47
C SER A 176 -7.87 15.40 11.98
N GLU A 177 -8.39 16.28 11.12
CA GLU A 177 -8.86 17.61 11.52
C GLU A 177 -10.19 17.55 12.28
N ARG A 178 -11.14 16.73 11.82
CA ARG A 178 -12.52 16.67 12.32
C ARG A 178 -12.71 15.73 13.51
N PHE A 179 -11.91 14.67 13.59
CA PHE A 179 -11.99 13.61 14.60
C PHE A 179 -10.65 13.39 15.30
N ARG A 180 -10.00 14.50 15.72
CA ARG A 180 -8.68 14.53 16.37
C ARG A 180 -8.51 13.48 17.47
N ASP A 181 -9.51 13.33 18.34
CA ASP A 181 -9.47 12.39 19.48
C ASP A 181 -9.61 10.92 19.07
N ARG A 182 -9.82 10.64 17.78
CA ARG A 182 -9.96 9.29 17.20
C ARG A 182 -8.99 9.06 16.04
N TYR A 183 -8.00 9.93 15.89
CA TYR A 183 -6.95 9.83 14.88
C TYR A 183 -5.61 9.58 15.55
N TYR A 184 -4.90 8.55 15.11
CA TYR A 184 -3.60 8.17 15.64
C TYR A 184 -2.58 8.04 14.51
N ASP A 185 -1.57 8.90 14.54
CA ASP A 185 -0.35 8.75 13.73
C ASP A 185 0.73 8.11 14.59
N VAL A 186 1.15 6.90 14.23
CA VAL A 186 2.14 6.13 15.00
C VAL A 186 3.57 6.28 14.46
N ALA A 187 3.81 7.30 13.63
CA ALA A 187 5.04 7.46 12.86
C ALA A 187 5.28 6.25 11.93
N ILE A 188 6.51 6.05 11.44
CA ILE A 188 6.86 4.94 10.53
C ILE A 188 7.05 3.65 11.34
N ALA A 189 5.96 3.14 11.91
CA ALA A 189 5.94 1.97 12.78
C ALA A 189 4.71 1.09 12.50
N GLU A 190 4.68 0.44 11.35
CA GLU A 190 3.56 -0.41 10.90
C GLU A 190 3.24 -1.53 11.89
N GLN A 191 4.27 -2.16 12.45
CA GLN A 191 4.11 -3.19 13.49
C GLN A 191 3.30 -2.63 14.67
N HIS A 192 3.66 -1.44 15.16
CA HIS A 192 2.95 -0.81 16.27
C HIS A 192 1.53 -0.39 15.86
N ALA A 193 1.31 0.10 14.63
CA ALA A 193 -0.02 0.47 14.15
C ALA A 193 -1.02 -0.69 14.29
N ILE A 194 -0.59 -1.91 13.91
CA ILE A 194 -1.43 -3.10 13.92
C ILE A 194 -1.67 -3.60 15.35
N THR A 195 -0.64 -3.70 16.18
CA THR A 195 -0.80 -4.14 17.58
C THR A 195 -1.58 -3.10 18.41
N LEU A 196 -1.45 -1.80 18.11
CA LEU A 196 -2.26 -0.75 18.72
C LEU A 196 -3.75 -0.94 18.37
N ALA A 197 -4.05 -1.21 17.09
CA ALA A 197 -5.39 -1.54 16.65
C ALA A 197 -5.92 -2.79 17.38
N ALA A 198 -5.13 -3.85 17.47
CA ALA A 198 -5.49 -5.06 18.22
C ALA A 198 -5.88 -4.72 19.68
N GLY A 199 -5.06 -3.95 20.38
CA GLY A 199 -5.36 -3.51 21.76
C GLY A 199 -6.66 -2.71 21.86
N MET A 200 -6.91 -1.78 20.93
CA MET A 200 -8.15 -1.02 20.87
C MET A 200 -9.38 -1.89 20.60
N ALA A 201 -9.25 -2.90 19.74
CA ALA A 201 -10.31 -3.85 19.44
C ALA A 201 -10.67 -4.72 20.66
N CYS A 202 -9.68 -5.11 21.48
CA CYS A 202 -9.93 -5.80 22.75
C CYS A 202 -10.82 -4.99 23.71
N ASP A 203 -10.72 -3.66 23.68
CA ASP A 203 -11.54 -2.74 24.48
C ASP A 203 -12.87 -2.35 23.82
N GLY A 204 -13.24 -3.01 22.71
CA GLY A 204 -14.52 -2.82 22.03
C GLY A 204 -14.60 -1.61 21.10
N LEU A 205 -13.46 -0.97 20.80
CA LEU A 205 -13.36 -0.02 19.71
C LEU A 205 -13.32 -0.75 18.35
N LYS A 206 -13.52 0.00 17.27
CA LYS A 206 -13.51 -0.51 15.89
C LYS A 206 -12.43 0.19 15.07
N PRO A 207 -11.16 -0.21 15.23
CA PRO A 207 -10.05 0.44 14.55
C PRO A 207 -10.04 0.16 13.04
N VAL A 208 -9.72 1.21 12.29
CA VAL A 208 -9.41 1.17 10.87
C VAL A 208 -7.93 1.53 10.70
N VAL A 209 -7.13 0.57 10.23
CA VAL A 209 -5.72 0.75 9.93
C VAL A 209 -5.58 1.12 8.45
N ALA A 210 -5.25 2.38 8.19
CA ALA A 210 -4.95 2.89 6.85
C ALA A 210 -3.47 2.71 6.55
N ILE A 211 -3.16 1.79 5.64
CA ILE A 211 -1.79 1.34 5.38
C ILE A 211 -1.62 0.99 3.91
N TYR A 212 -0.42 1.16 3.37
CA TYR A 212 -0.16 0.69 2.00
C TYR A 212 0.08 -0.82 1.98
N SER A 213 -0.29 -1.50 0.89
CA SER A 213 -0.04 -2.94 0.72
C SER A 213 1.44 -3.31 0.92
N THR A 214 2.36 -2.50 0.39
CA THR A 214 3.82 -2.72 0.54
C THR A 214 4.28 -2.57 2.00
N PHE A 215 3.73 -1.61 2.74
CA PHE A 215 4.11 -1.35 4.13
C PHE A 215 3.45 -2.32 5.11
N LEU A 216 2.27 -2.85 4.79
CA LEU A 216 1.64 -3.91 5.57
C LEU A 216 2.52 -5.18 5.68
N GLN A 217 3.43 -5.40 4.73
CA GLN A 217 4.44 -6.47 4.82
C GLN A 217 5.28 -6.38 6.11
N ARG A 218 5.57 -5.16 6.61
CA ARG A 218 6.31 -4.97 7.87
C ARG A 218 5.55 -5.49 9.09
N GLY A 219 4.22 -5.45 9.05
CA GLY A 219 3.34 -5.82 10.14
C GLY A 219 2.74 -7.23 10.03
N TYR A 220 3.30 -8.10 9.17
CA TYR A 220 2.70 -9.40 8.86
C TYR A 220 2.53 -10.30 10.09
N ASP A 221 3.52 -10.31 10.98
CA ASP A 221 3.47 -11.08 12.23
C ASP A 221 2.38 -10.55 13.18
N GLN A 222 2.26 -9.24 13.33
CA GLN A 222 1.25 -8.59 14.18
C GLN A 222 -0.17 -8.83 13.63
N LEU A 223 -0.32 -8.83 12.31
CA LEU A 223 -1.57 -9.19 11.66
C LEU A 223 -1.98 -10.63 12.01
N ILE A 224 -1.05 -11.58 11.99
CA ILE A 224 -1.34 -12.98 12.31
C ILE A 224 -1.60 -13.16 13.81
N HIS A 225 -0.62 -12.80 14.63
CA HIS A 225 -0.58 -13.15 16.05
C HIS A 225 -1.45 -12.25 16.91
N ASP A 226 -1.42 -10.94 16.68
CA ASP A 226 -2.12 -10.00 17.55
C ASP A 226 -3.57 -9.83 17.13
N VAL A 227 -3.86 -9.89 15.82
CA VAL A 227 -5.19 -9.64 15.25
C VAL A 227 -5.93 -10.93 14.88
N ALA A 228 -5.43 -11.70 13.91
CA ALA A 228 -6.18 -12.78 13.30
C ALA A 228 -6.38 -13.99 14.21
N LEU A 229 -5.35 -14.35 15.00
CA LEU A 229 -5.41 -15.46 15.97
C LEU A 229 -6.55 -15.29 16.98
N GLN A 230 -6.80 -14.06 17.42
CA GLN A 230 -7.85 -13.70 18.37
C GLN A 230 -9.17 -13.29 17.68
N ASN A 231 -9.21 -13.32 16.34
CA ASN A 231 -10.34 -12.88 15.52
C ASN A 231 -10.85 -11.45 15.88
N LEU A 232 -9.92 -10.51 16.09
CA LEU A 232 -10.25 -9.15 16.52
C LEU A 232 -10.89 -8.34 15.38
N ASP A 233 -11.85 -7.48 15.74
CA ASP A 233 -12.59 -6.58 14.84
C ASP A 233 -11.70 -5.40 14.41
N VAL A 234 -10.79 -5.66 13.46
CA VAL A 234 -9.87 -4.68 12.87
C VAL A 234 -10.09 -4.63 11.36
N THR A 235 -10.38 -3.43 10.84
CA THR A 235 -10.48 -3.21 9.39
C THR A 235 -9.18 -2.65 8.84
N PHE A 236 -8.61 -3.30 7.84
CA PHE A 236 -7.43 -2.84 7.09
C PHE A 236 -7.88 -2.18 5.79
N ALA A 237 -7.64 -0.87 5.68
CA ALA A 237 -7.86 -0.12 4.47
C ALA A 237 -6.53 -0.02 3.72
N ILE A 238 -6.34 -0.93 2.76
CA ILE A 238 -5.05 -1.20 2.11
C ILE A 238 -4.93 -0.42 0.83
N ASP A 239 -4.28 0.73 0.90
CA ASP A 239 -4.03 1.59 -0.26
C ASP A 239 -2.80 1.09 -1.06
N ARG A 240 -2.56 1.64 -2.26
CA ARG A 240 -1.40 1.33 -3.12
C ARG A 240 -1.26 -0.16 -3.40
N ALA A 241 -2.38 -0.87 -3.46
CA ALA A 241 -2.41 -2.27 -3.82
C ALA A 241 -2.16 -2.44 -5.33
N GLY A 242 -1.38 -3.44 -5.72
CA GLY A 242 -0.95 -3.66 -7.10
C GLY A 242 0.27 -2.84 -7.50
N LEU A 243 0.40 -2.52 -8.77
CA LEU A 243 1.54 -1.77 -9.28
C LEU A 243 1.33 -0.27 -9.05
N VAL A 244 2.33 0.39 -8.46
CA VAL A 244 2.23 1.81 -8.07
C VAL A 244 2.90 2.76 -9.06
N GLY A 245 3.43 2.26 -10.18
CA GLY A 245 4.11 3.05 -11.19
C GLY A 245 5.53 3.44 -10.82
N GLN A 246 5.77 4.75 -10.77
CA GLN A 246 7.11 5.35 -10.78
C GLN A 246 7.96 5.06 -9.54
N ASP A 247 7.35 4.63 -8.44
CA ASP A 247 8.07 4.27 -7.21
C ASP A 247 8.76 2.89 -7.33
N GLY A 248 8.35 2.09 -8.32
CA GLY A 248 9.01 0.82 -8.67
C GLY A 248 8.85 -0.30 -7.63
N PRO A 249 9.73 -1.32 -7.70
CA PRO A 249 9.51 -2.61 -7.03
C PRO A 249 9.56 -2.53 -5.50
N THR A 250 10.21 -1.50 -4.94
CA THR A 250 10.23 -1.27 -3.49
C THR A 250 8.87 -0.88 -2.92
N HIS A 251 7.95 -0.40 -3.76
CA HIS A 251 6.65 0.13 -3.33
C HIS A 251 5.45 -0.61 -3.93
N HIS A 252 5.66 -1.57 -4.82
CA HIS A 252 4.56 -2.34 -5.40
C HIS A 252 3.85 -3.16 -4.33
N GLY A 253 2.56 -2.93 -4.18
CA GLY A 253 1.65 -3.71 -3.36
C GLY A 253 1.27 -5.03 -4.02
N ALA A 254 2.25 -5.80 -4.45
CA ALA A 254 2.08 -6.92 -5.38
C ALA A 254 1.73 -8.25 -4.69
N PHE A 255 1.66 -8.30 -3.36
CA PHE A 255 1.70 -9.57 -2.62
C PHE A 255 0.59 -9.74 -1.57
N ASP A 256 -0.22 -8.71 -1.32
CA ASP A 256 -1.19 -8.74 -0.23
C ASP A 256 -2.28 -9.80 -0.41
N LEU A 257 -2.74 -10.09 -1.62
CA LEU A 257 -3.70 -11.20 -1.80
C LEU A 257 -3.06 -12.56 -1.50
N SER A 258 -1.75 -12.68 -1.65
CA SER A 258 -1.05 -13.94 -1.35
C SER A 258 -0.81 -14.08 0.15
N TYR A 259 -0.19 -13.09 0.79
CA TYR A 259 0.17 -13.22 2.21
C TYR A 259 -1.05 -13.12 3.13
N LEU A 260 -2.06 -12.30 2.82
CA LEU A 260 -3.27 -12.20 3.66
C LEU A 260 -4.11 -13.46 3.60
N ARG A 261 -4.22 -14.09 2.42
CA ARG A 261 -5.17 -15.18 2.18
C ARG A 261 -4.87 -16.43 2.98
N CYS A 262 -3.59 -16.72 3.23
CA CYS A 262 -3.21 -17.90 3.99
C CYS A 262 -3.54 -17.79 5.50
N ILE A 263 -3.84 -16.59 6.00
CA ILE A 263 -4.13 -16.34 7.42
C ILE A 263 -5.60 -16.69 7.70
N PRO A 264 -5.91 -17.53 8.71
CA PRO A 264 -7.29 -17.82 9.13
C PRO A 264 -8.10 -16.57 9.49
N ASN A 265 -9.43 -16.69 9.48
CA ASN A 265 -10.40 -15.64 9.87
C ASN A 265 -10.47 -14.39 9.00
N MET A 266 -9.45 -14.10 8.19
CA MET A 266 -9.42 -12.92 7.32
C MET A 266 -10.56 -12.93 6.30
N VAL A 267 -11.26 -11.79 6.21
CA VAL A 267 -12.08 -11.39 5.06
C VAL A 267 -11.24 -10.47 4.17
N ILE A 268 -11.22 -10.69 2.85
CA ILE A 268 -10.39 -9.93 1.91
C ILE A 268 -11.23 -9.51 0.70
N ALA A 269 -11.33 -8.22 0.47
CA ALA A 269 -12.09 -7.60 -0.62
C ALA A 269 -11.19 -6.81 -1.58
N ALA A 270 -11.54 -6.83 -2.86
CA ALA A 270 -10.89 -6.14 -3.96
C ALA A 270 -11.97 -5.41 -4.81
N PRO A 271 -12.23 -4.11 -4.56
CA PRO A 271 -13.21 -3.32 -5.29
C PRO A 271 -12.79 -3.13 -6.75
N SER A 272 -13.78 -3.18 -7.65
CA SER A 272 -13.56 -2.98 -9.08
C SER A 272 -13.65 -1.51 -9.51
N ASP A 273 -14.32 -0.66 -8.74
CA ASP A 273 -14.45 0.77 -8.96
C ASP A 273 -14.57 1.59 -7.67
N GLU A 274 -14.73 2.91 -7.79
CA GLU A 274 -14.83 3.84 -6.66
C GLU A 274 -16.06 3.60 -5.77
N ASN A 275 -17.19 3.18 -6.35
CA ASN A 275 -18.39 2.90 -5.57
C ASN A 275 -18.22 1.58 -4.82
N GLU A 276 -17.74 0.53 -5.48
CA GLU A 276 -17.41 -0.76 -4.86
C GLU A 276 -16.43 -0.56 -3.70
N CYS A 277 -15.44 0.32 -3.83
CA CYS A 277 -14.51 0.64 -2.74
C CYS A 277 -15.25 1.14 -1.50
N ARG A 278 -16.17 2.10 -1.65
CA ARG A 278 -16.96 2.62 -0.53
C ARG A 278 -17.85 1.55 0.10
N GLN A 279 -18.52 0.74 -0.72
CA GLN A 279 -19.45 -0.28 -0.23
C GLN A 279 -18.74 -1.47 0.42
N LEU A 280 -17.59 -1.90 -0.13
CA LEU A 280 -16.78 -2.97 0.46
C LEU A 280 -16.07 -2.50 1.73
N LEU A 281 -15.60 -1.26 1.80
CA LEU A 281 -15.11 -0.67 3.06
C LEU A 281 -16.19 -0.69 4.14
N PHE A 282 -17.42 -0.30 3.80
CA PHE A 282 -18.54 -0.40 4.72
C PHE A 282 -18.81 -1.85 5.15
N SER A 283 -18.90 -2.77 4.21
CA SER A 283 -19.19 -4.18 4.48
C SER A 283 -18.10 -4.85 5.33
N ALA A 284 -16.83 -4.58 5.03
CA ALA A 284 -15.67 -5.01 5.81
C ALA A 284 -15.70 -4.44 7.23
N TYR A 285 -16.06 -3.17 7.40
CA TYR A 285 -16.22 -2.57 8.72
C TYR A 285 -17.41 -3.16 9.50
N GLN A 286 -18.47 -3.61 8.84
CA GLN A 286 -19.62 -4.24 9.51
C GLN A 286 -19.32 -5.66 9.98
N HIS A 287 -18.40 -6.36 9.32
CA HIS A 287 -17.92 -7.68 9.71
C HIS A 287 -17.35 -7.67 11.15
N ARG A 288 -17.61 -8.75 11.90
CA ARG A 288 -17.04 -8.96 13.25
C ARG A 288 -15.85 -9.90 13.17
N GLY A 289 -14.68 -9.31 12.96
CA GLY A 289 -13.41 -10.02 12.77
C GLY A 289 -12.49 -9.21 11.87
N PRO A 290 -11.31 -9.73 11.54
CA PRO A 290 -10.35 -8.97 10.75
C PRO A 290 -10.74 -8.98 9.27
N ALA A 291 -10.87 -7.79 8.70
CA ALA A 291 -11.27 -7.60 7.31
C ALA A 291 -10.32 -6.65 6.59
N ALA A 292 -10.02 -6.93 5.34
CA ALA A 292 -9.12 -6.14 4.50
C ALA A 292 -9.81 -5.71 3.21
N VAL A 293 -9.68 -4.44 2.84
CA VAL A 293 -10.12 -3.91 1.54
C VAL A 293 -8.91 -3.29 0.86
N ARG A 294 -8.47 -3.89 -0.25
CA ARG A 294 -7.33 -3.41 -1.02
C ARG A 294 -7.76 -2.52 -2.18
N TYR A 295 -7.11 -1.40 -2.42
CA TYR A 295 -7.41 -0.53 -3.57
C TYR A 295 -6.14 0.12 -4.12
N PRO A 296 -6.09 0.39 -5.44
CA PRO A 296 -4.85 0.82 -6.08
C PRO A 296 -4.58 2.31 -5.88
N ARG A 297 -3.36 2.72 -6.23
CA ARG A 297 -3.03 4.13 -6.41
C ARG A 297 -3.79 4.70 -7.61
N GLY A 298 -4.39 5.87 -7.44
CA GLY A 298 -4.98 6.64 -8.53
C GLY A 298 -6.51 6.63 -8.53
N THR A 299 -7.10 6.89 -9.70
CA THR A 299 -8.55 6.96 -9.92
C THR A 299 -9.07 5.65 -10.52
N GLY A 300 -10.36 5.37 -10.36
CA GLY A 300 -11.03 4.28 -11.06
C GLY A 300 -11.66 4.75 -12.37
N PRO A 301 -12.67 4.02 -12.89
CA PRO A 301 -13.38 4.36 -14.12
C PRO A 301 -14.31 5.58 -13.99
N GLY A 302 -14.40 6.21 -12.81
CA GLY A 302 -15.30 7.34 -12.56
C GLY A 302 -16.74 6.90 -12.25
N ALA A 303 -16.89 5.82 -11.48
CA ALA A 303 -18.20 5.33 -11.08
C ALA A 303 -18.96 6.38 -10.23
N ILE A 304 -20.29 6.35 -10.33
CA ILE A 304 -21.16 7.16 -9.45
C ILE A 304 -21.10 6.53 -8.06
N ILE A 305 -20.56 7.29 -7.09
CA ILE A 305 -20.45 6.85 -5.70
C ILE A 305 -21.79 7.07 -5.01
N ALA A 306 -22.46 5.98 -4.61
CA ALA A 306 -23.68 6.05 -3.85
C ALA A 306 -23.42 6.64 -2.45
N HIS A 307 -24.26 7.60 -2.05
CA HIS A 307 -24.17 8.21 -0.72
C HIS A 307 -24.53 7.21 0.38
N GLU A 308 -25.61 6.46 0.15
CA GLU A 308 -26.04 5.36 1.02
C GLU A 308 -25.02 4.22 0.97
N MET A 309 -24.65 3.74 2.16
CA MET A 309 -23.74 2.62 2.33
C MET A 309 -24.59 1.39 2.65
N THR A 310 -24.53 0.40 1.77
CA THR A 310 -25.31 -0.83 1.82
C THR A 310 -24.34 -1.98 2.03
N GLU A 311 -24.63 -2.81 3.02
CA GLU A 311 -23.82 -3.98 3.32
C GLU A 311 -23.94 -4.99 2.18
N MET A 312 -22.81 -5.34 1.58
CA MET A 312 -22.68 -6.39 0.58
C MET A 312 -22.44 -7.72 1.29
N GLU A 313 -23.12 -8.76 0.82
CA GLU A 313 -22.92 -10.11 1.36
C GLU A 313 -21.48 -10.57 1.13
N ILE A 314 -20.81 -10.94 2.23
CA ILE A 314 -19.43 -11.42 2.22
C ILE A 314 -19.35 -12.74 1.45
N GLY A 315 -18.42 -12.82 0.51
CA GLY A 315 -18.23 -14.02 -0.32
C GLY A 315 -19.22 -14.15 -1.47
N LYS A 316 -19.96 -13.08 -1.81
CA LYS A 316 -20.83 -13.06 -3.00
C LYS A 316 -20.28 -12.16 -4.10
N ALA A 317 -20.19 -12.74 -5.28
CA ALA A 317 -19.72 -12.09 -6.50
C ALA A 317 -20.91 -11.55 -7.33
N VAL A 318 -20.60 -10.77 -8.36
CA VAL A 318 -21.61 -10.20 -9.27
C VAL A 318 -21.29 -10.56 -10.72
N GLU A 319 -22.28 -11.08 -11.43
CA GLU A 319 -22.20 -11.24 -12.88
C GLU A 319 -22.37 -9.89 -13.57
N VAL A 320 -21.32 -9.42 -14.23
CA VAL A 320 -21.28 -8.12 -14.92
C VAL A 320 -21.67 -8.28 -16.40
N ARG A 321 -21.40 -9.45 -16.97
CA ARG A 321 -21.70 -9.78 -18.36
C ARG A 321 -21.94 -11.28 -18.51
N THR A 322 -23.06 -11.65 -19.12
CA THR A 322 -23.31 -13.03 -19.57
C THR A 322 -22.64 -13.26 -20.93
N GLY A 323 -21.90 -14.36 -21.06
CA GLY A 323 -21.31 -14.81 -22.32
C GLY A 323 -21.39 -16.33 -22.47
N ARG A 324 -20.45 -16.91 -23.22
CA ARG A 324 -20.35 -18.35 -23.47
C ARG A 324 -18.89 -18.81 -23.47
N ASP A 325 -18.69 -20.11 -23.27
CA ASP A 325 -17.42 -20.86 -23.40
C ASP A 325 -16.28 -20.47 -22.46
N ILE A 326 -16.11 -19.19 -22.14
CA ILE A 326 -15.04 -18.64 -21.30
C ILE A 326 -15.70 -17.79 -20.20
N ALA A 327 -15.23 -17.91 -18.96
CA ALA A 327 -15.62 -17.03 -17.87
C ALA A 327 -14.40 -16.35 -17.25
N PHE A 328 -14.43 -15.02 -17.20
CA PHE A 328 -13.46 -14.22 -16.46
C PHE A 328 -13.92 -14.05 -15.01
N LEU A 329 -13.02 -14.35 -14.08
CA LEU A 329 -13.15 -14.11 -12.65
C LEU A 329 -12.19 -12.97 -12.30
N ASN A 330 -12.72 -11.74 -12.26
CA ASN A 330 -11.92 -10.55 -12.00
C ASN A 330 -11.87 -10.22 -10.51
N PHE A 331 -10.67 -9.93 -10.01
CA PHE A 331 -10.43 -9.47 -8.64
C PHE A 331 -9.83 -8.06 -8.66
N GLY A 332 -10.68 -7.05 -8.48
CA GLY A 332 -10.27 -5.65 -8.37
C GLY A 332 -10.35 -4.84 -9.67
N THR A 333 -9.45 -3.88 -9.82
CA THR A 333 -9.61 -2.73 -10.73
C THR A 333 -9.30 -2.97 -12.20
N LEU A 334 -8.93 -4.19 -12.58
CA LEU A 334 -8.76 -4.59 -13.99
C LEU A 334 -10.11 -4.89 -14.67
N LEU A 335 -11.24 -4.76 -13.96
CA LEU A 335 -12.57 -5.06 -14.49
C LEU A 335 -12.87 -4.34 -15.82
N PRO A 336 -12.58 -3.04 -16.02
CA PRO A 336 -12.84 -2.38 -17.30
C PRO A 336 -12.08 -3.03 -18.47
N THR A 337 -10.79 -3.33 -18.27
CA THR A 337 -9.94 -4.03 -19.26
C THR A 337 -10.49 -5.42 -19.55
N VAL A 338 -10.86 -6.17 -18.52
CA VAL A 338 -11.44 -7.52 -18.66
C VAL A 338 -12.75 -7.48 -19.43
N ARG A 339 -13.62 -6.49 -19.16
CA ARG A 339 -14.90 -6.33 -19.88
C ARG A 339 -14.69 -6.06 -21.36
N ALA A 340 -13.73 -5.19 -21.72
CA ALA A 340 -13.40 -4.90 -23.10
C ALA A 340 -12.92 -6.15 -23.86
N VAL A 341 -12.06 -6.95 -23.23
CA VAL A 341 -11.60 -8.22 -23.82
C VAL A 341 -12.72 -9.26 -23.91
N ALA A 342 -13.55 -9.38 -22.88
CA ALA A 342 -14.66 -10.33 -22.84
C ALA A 342 -15.73 -10.03 -23.91
N GLU A 343 -15.94 -8.76 -24.27
CA GLU A 343 -16.81 -8.38 -25.38
C GLU A 343 -16.33 -8.97 -26.70
N GLN A 344 -15.03 -8.89 -26.99
CA GLN A 344 -14.44 -9.45 -28.21
C GLN A 344 -14.50 -10.98 -28.27
N LEU A 345 -14.52 -11.64 -27.11
CA LEU A 345 -14.55 -13.10 -26.99
C LEU A 345 -15.97 -13.66 -26.76
N ASN A 346 -16.96 -12.79 -26.57
CA ASN A 346 -18.27 -13.14 -26.05
C ASN A 346 -18.23 -13.96 -24.74
N ALA A 347 -17.32 -13.62 -23.83
CA ALA A 347 -17.07 -14.34 -22.58
C ALA A 347 -17.92 -13.80 -21.41
N THR A 348 -18.22 -14.66 -20.44
CA THR A 348 -18.84 -14.25 -19.17
C THR A 348 -17.83 -13.43 -18.35
N VAL A 349 -18.28 -12.41 -17.63
CA VAL A 349 -17.45 -11.62 -16.71
C VAL A 349 -18.11 -11.58 -15.34
N ILE A 350 -17.36 -12.01 -14.34
CA ILE A 350 -17.73 -11.94 -12.93
C ILE A 350 -16.80 -10.96 -12.24
N ASP A 351 -17.39 -10.00 -11.53
CA ASP A 351 -16.68 -9.24 -10.51
C ASP A 351 -16.73 -10.03 -9.21
N MET A 352 -15.60 -10.61 -8.83
CA MET A 352 -15.57 -11.54 -7.70
C MET A 352 -15.73 -10.83 -6.36
N ARG A 353 -15.31 -9.57 -6.26
CA ARG A 353 -15.29 -8.71 -5.07
C ARG A 353 -14.47 -9.25 -3.89
N TRP A 354 -14.68 -10.49 -3.51
CA TRP A 354 -14.08 -11.17 -2.37
C TRP A 354 -13.05 -12.19 -2.84
N VAL A 355 -11.82 -12.02 -2.36
CA VAL A 355 -10.75 -13.01 -2.51
C VAL A 355 -10.86 -14.08 -1.42
N LYS A 356 -11.38 -13.69 -0.25
CA LYS A 356 -11.63 -14.59 0.87
C LYS A 356 -12.83 -14.08 1.70
N PRO A 357 -13.84 -14.92 1.96
CA PRO A 357 -14.13 -16.18 1.27
C PRO A 357 -14.48 -15.96 -0.22
N LEU A 358 -14.35 -17.00 -1.03
CA LEU A 358 -14.79 -16.99 -2.43
C LEU A 358 -16.30 -17.26 -2.53
N ASP A 359 -16.90 -16.86 -3.65
CA ASP A 359 -18.23 -17.33 -4.05
C ASP A 359 -18.13 -18.77 -4.62
N GLU A 360 -17.99 -19.73 -3.71
CA GLU A 360 -17.76 -21.15 -4.02
C GLU A 360 -18.83 -21.75 -4.93
N GLU A 361 -20.10 -21.40 -4.70
CA GLU A 361 -21.23 -21.90 -5.49
C GLU A 361 -21.15 -21.37 -6.93
N LEU A 362 -20.90 -20.08 -7.09
CA LEU A 362 -20.75 -19.47 -8.40
C LEU A 362 -19.54 -20.06 -9.16
N VAL A 363 -18.41 -20.24 -8.48
CA VAL A 363 -17.20 -20.81 -9.08
C VAL A 363 -17.44 -22.24 -9.58
N LEU A 364 -18.14 -23.08 -8.80
CA LEU A 364 -18.52 -24.44 -9.24
C LEU A 364 -19.41 -24.40 -10.49
N ARG A 365 -20.43 -23.54 -10.49
CA ARG A 365 -21.35 -23.39 -11.62
C ARG A 365 -20.61 -22.98 -12.89
N LEU A 366 -19.68 -22.03 -12.79
CA LEU A 366 -18.90 -21.55 -13.94
C LEU A 366 -17.93 -22.63 -14.45
N ALA A 367 -17.32 -23.40 -13.56
CA ALA A 367 -16.46 -24.52 -13.93
C ALA A 367 -17.21 -25.61 -14.71
N GLU A 368 -18.51 -25.79 -14.44
CA GLU A 368 -19.37 -26.76 -15.13
C GLU A 368 -19.77 -26.28 -16.54
N ILE A 369 -20.16 -25.01 -16.68
CA ILE A 369 -20.75 -24.48 -17.92
C ILE A 369 -19.75 -23.84 -18.87
N ASN A 370 -18.54 -23.50 -18.40
CA ASN A 370 -17.51 -22.86 -19.22
C ASN A 370 -16.35 -23.83 -19.48
N SER A 371 -15.85 -23.78 -20.71
CA SER A 371 -14.70 -24.59 -21.15
C SER A 371 -13.36 -24.08 -20.61
N LEU A 372 -13.29 -22.82 -20.17
CA LEU A 372 -12.10 -22.17 -19.64
C LEU A 372 -12.50 -21.12 -18.59
N LEU A 373 -11.89 -21.18 -17.41
CA LEU A 373 -11.92 -20.11 -16.43
C LEU A 373 -10.65 -19.25 -16.57
N VAL A 374 -10.80 -17.93 -16.51
CA VAL A 374 -9.68 -16.98 -16.56
C VAL A 374 -9.72 -16.12 -15.31
N THR A 375 -8.77 -16.30 -14.41
CA THR A 375 -8.68 -15.47 -13.20
C THR A 375 -7.80 -14.26 -13.49
N VAL A 376 -8.23 -13.06 -13.11
CA VAL A 376 -7.50 -11.82 -13.35
C VAL A 376 -7.32 -11.06 -12.05
N GLU A 377 -6.07 -10.78 -11.68
CA GLU A 377 -5.73 -10.04 -10.45
C GLU A 377 -4.50 -9.14 -10.66
N GLU A 378 -4.47 -7.99 -9.99
CA GLU A 378 -3.25 -7.16 -9.92
C GLU A 378 -2.43 -7.50 -8.66
N ASN A 379 -2.02 -8.76 -8.58
CA ASN A 379 -1.22 -9.36 -7.52
C ASN A 379 -0.38 -10.50 -8.10
N ALA A 380 0.65 -10.95 -7.39
CA ALA A 380 1.40 -12.14 -7.74
C ALA A 380 0.46 -13.34 -7.98
N VAL A 381 0.65 -14.03 -9.10
CA VAL A 381 -0.12 -15.26 -9.40
C VAL A 381 0.13 -16.32 -8.31
N ALA A 382 1.36 -16.40 -7.82
CA ALA A 382 1.74 -17.34 -6.77
C ALA A 382 1.00 -17.03 -5.47
N GLY A 383 0.11 -17.95 -5.07
CA GLY A 383 -0.68 -17.85 -3.83
C GLY A 383 -1.81 -16.82 -3.86
N GLY A 384 -2.01 -16.10 -4.96
CA GLY A 384 -3.01 -15.04 -5.11
C GLY A 384 -4.46 -15.53 -5.20
N ALA A 385 -5.34 -14.66 -5.69
CA ALA A 385 -6.77 -14.95 -5.84
C ALA A 385 -7.04 -16.06 -6.86
N GLY A 386 -6.29 -16.10 -7.96
CA GLY A 386 -6.37 -17.18 -8.94
C GLY A 386 -6.00 -18.54 -8.33
N SER A 387 -4.97 -18.58 -7.49
CA SER A 387 -4.59 -19.79 -6.72
C SER A 387 -5.72 -20.25 -5.82
N ALA A 388 -6.43 -19.32 -5.17
CA ALA A 388 -7.59 -19.63 -4.32
C ALA A 388 -8.70 -20.37 -5.08
N VAL A 389 -9.01 -19.93 -6.30
CA VAL A 389 -9.99 -20.58 -7.17
C VAL A 389 -9.55 -21.99 -7.54
N ALA A 390 -8.28 -22.17 -7.93
CA ALA A 390 -7.74 -23.48 -8.29
C ALA A 390 -7.69 -24.45 -7.10
N GLU A 391 -7.28 -23.96 -5.92
CA GLU A 391 -7.26 -24.73 -4.67
C GLU A 391 -8.66 -25.19 -4.28
N PHE A 392 -9.66 -24.30 -4.34
CA PHE A 392 -11.04 -24.64 -4.07
C PHE A 392 -11.57 -25.71 -5.01
N LEU A 393 -11.42 -25.53 -6.33
CA LEU A 393 -11.89 -26.51 -7.32
C LEU A 393 -11.22 -27.88 -7.15
N SER A 394 -9.90 -27.88 -6.93
CA SER A 394 -9.13 -29.10 -6.64
C SER A 394 -9.62 -29.80 -5.37
N GLY A 395 -9.88 -29.05 -4.30
CA GLY A 395 -10.43 -29.57 -3.05
C GLY A 395 -11.84 -30.17 -3.19
N ARG A 396 -12.58 -29.78 -4.24
CA ARG A 396 -13.90 -30.34 -4.59
C ARG A 396 -13.84 -31.46 -5.63
N GLY A 397 -12.64 -31.82 -6.11
CA GLY A 397 -12.47 -32.83 -7.16
C GLY A 397 -12.97 -32.38 -8.54
N VAL A 398 -13.10 -31.06 -8.75
CA VAL A 398 -13.52 -30.48 -10.03
C VAL A 398 -12.27 -30.11 -10.83
N TYR A 399 -12.16 -30.67 -12.04
CA TYR A 399 -11.07 -30.39 -12.95
C TYR A 399 -11.57 -29.64 -14.17
N CYS A 400 -11.20 -28.37 -14.28
CA CYS A 400 -11.47 -27.55 -15.46
C CYS A 400 -10.20 -26.88 -15.96
N ASP A 401 -10.23 -26.37 -17.18
CA ASP A 401 -9.13 -25.56 -17.70
C ASP A 401 -9.15 -24.18 -17.02
N ILE A 402 -8.01 -23.77 -16.47
CA ILE A 402 -7.85 -22.48 -15.78
C ILE A 402 -6.62 -21.76 -16.35
N LEU A 403 -6.78 -20.48 -16.66
CA LEU A 403 -5.71 -19.56 -17.01
C LEU A 403 -5.60 -18.47 -15.94
N HIS A 404 -4.47 -18.40 -15.26
CA HIS A 404 -4.18 -17.33 -14.31
C HIS A 404 -3.47 -16.16 -14.99
N LEU A 405 -4.05 -14.97 -14.88
CA LEU A 405 -3.48 -13.71 -15.32
C LEU A 405 -3.26 -12.82 -14.09
N GLY A 406 -2.00 -12.49 -13.84
CA GLY A 406 -1.60 -11.63 -12.74
C GLY A 406 -0.12 -11.25 -12.87
N LEU A 407 0.44 -10.74 -11.79
CA LEU A 407 1.85 -10.33 -11.78
C LEU A 407 2.75 -11.58 -11.85
N PRO A 408 3.75 -11.60 -12.76
CA PRO A 408 4.71 -12.69 -12.85
C PRO A 408 5.62 -12.74 -11.62
N ASP A 409 6.29 -13.87 -11.42
CA ASP A 409 7.26 -14.09 -10.32
C ASP A 409 8.59 -13.35 -10.60
N GLN A 410 8.52 -12.03 -10.59
CA GLN A 410 9.63 -11.11 -10.77
C GLN A 410 9.27 -9.73 -10.20
N PHE A 411 10.27 -9.00 -9.73
CA PHE A 411 10.09 -7.60 -9.37
C PHE A 411 9.91 -6.75 -10.63
N ILE A 412 8.83 -5.96 -10.67
CA ILE A 412 8.52 -5.08 -11.79
C ILE A 412 9.19 -3.72 -11.58
N GLU A 413 9.94 -3.27 -12.57
CA GLU A 413 10.65 -1.99 -12.52
C GLU A 413 9.71 -0.78 -12.62
N HIS A 414 10.21 0.37 -12.20
CA HIS A 414 9.48 1.64 -12.26
C HIS A 414 9.12 2.02 -13.70
N ALA A 415 7.84 2.31 -13.95
CA ALA A 415 7.34 2.89 -15.20
C ALA A 415 6.00 3.60 -14.94
N SER A 416 5.34 4.11 -15.98
CA SER A 416 3.94 4.51 -15.84
C SER A 416 3.04 3.29 -15.64
N ALA A 417 1.87 3.46 -15.01
CA ALA A 417 0.94 2.35 -14.78
C ALA A 417 0.56 1.61 -16.08
N GLN A 418 0.35 2.35 -17.17
CA GLN A 418 0.04 1.77 -18.48
C GLN A 418 1.20 0.91 -19.03
N GLU A 419 2.44 1.41 -18.94
CA GLU A 419 3.61 0.64 -19.36
C GLU A 419 3.80 -0.62 -18.51
N GLN A 420 3.54 -0.53 -17.20
CA GLN A 420 3.63 -1.69 -16.30
C GLN A 420 2.56 -2.74 -16.60
N HIS A 421 1.32 -2.33 -16.90
CA HIS A 421 0.27 -3.25 -17.33
C HIS A 421 0.62 -3.92 -18.66
N ALA A 422 1.18 -3.19 -19.63
CA ALA A 422 1.67 -3.78 -20.87
C ALA A 422 2.84 -4.76 -20.64
N GLN A 423 3.82 -4.39 -19.81
CA GLN A 423 4.97 -5.23 -19.46
C GLN A 423 4.53 -6.55 -18.79
N THR A 424 3.50 -6.48 -17.94
CA THR A 424 2.95 -7.64 -17.23
C THR A 424 1.86 -8.37 -18.02
N ARG A 425 1.47 -7.84 -19.20
CA ARG A 425 0.40 -8.38 -20.07
C ARG A 425 -0.98 -8.37 -19.42
N LEU A 426 -1.23 -7.38 -18.57
CA LEU A 426 -2.51 -7.09 -17.92
C LEU A 426 -3.29 -5.96 -18.62
N ASP A 427 -2.79 -5.48 -19.75
CA ASP A 427 -3.54 -4.65 -20.70
C ASP A 427 -4.47 -5.50 -21.59
N GLU A 428 -5.33 -4.84 -22.38
CA GLU A 428 -6.32 -5.51 -23.23
C GLU A 428 -5.67 -6.51 -24.19
N ASP A 429 -4.59 -6.09 -24.87
CA ASP A 429 -3.86 -6.92 -25.82
C ASP A 429 -3.18 -8.11 -25.12
N GLY A 430 -2.57 -7.90 -23.96
CA GLY A 430 -1.93 -8.95 -23.17
C GLY A 430 -2.91 -10.05 -22.76
N ILE A 431 -4.05 -9.64 -22.19
CA ILE A 431 -5.11 -10.55 -21.75
C ILE A 431 -5.71 -11.29 -22.95
N LEU A 432 -6.10 -10.59 -24.01
CA LEU A 432 -6.70 -11.19 -25.21
C LEU A 432 -5.76 -12.22 -25.85
N ASN A 433 -4.48 -11.88 -25.99
CA ASN A 433 -3.48 -12.78 -26.57
C ASN A 433 -3.18 -13.98 -25.67
N ALA A 434 -3.23 -13.84 -24.35
CA ALA A 434 -3.09 -14.97 -23.43
C ALA A 434 -4.26 -15.96 -23.59
N VAL A 435 -5.49 -15.46 -23.63
CA VAL A 435 -6.69 -16.29 -23.79
C VAL A 435 -6.71 -16.99 -25.15
N ARG A 436 -6.45 -16.28 -26.25
CA ARG A 436 -6.37 -16.88 -27.60
C ARG A 436 -5.30 -17.96 -27.71
N ARG A 437 -4.14 -17.76 -27.08
CA ARG A 437 -3.09 -18.79 -27.03
C ARG A 437 -3.56 -20.03 -26.27
N ARG A 438 -4.24 -19.86 -25.13
CA ARG A 438 -4.77 -20.99 -24.35
C ARG A 438 -5.82 -21.78 -25.13
N THR A 439 -6.79 -21.11 -25.75
CA THR A 439 -7.85 -21.77 -26.52
C THR A 439 -7.32 -22.45 -27.77
N THR A 440 -6.36 -21.86 -28.47
CA THR A 440 -5.72 -22.48 -29.65
C THR A 440 -4.91 -23.73 -29.26
N ALA A 441 -4.11 -23.65 -28.19
CA ALA A 441 -3.37 -24.81 -27.69
C ALA A 441 -4.29 -25.97 -27.30
N LYS A 442 -5.45 -25.65 -26.68
CA LYS A 442 -6.48 -26.64 -26.33
C LYS A 442 -7.08 -27.30 -27.57
N ALA A 443 -7.40 -26.53 -28.61
CA ALA A 443 -7.94 -27.07 -29.86
C ALA A 443 -6.94 -28.03 -30.53
N LEU A 444 -5.65 -27.70 -30.55
CA LEU A 444 -4.60 -28.56 -31.11
C LEU A 444 -4.42 -29.85 -30.29
N HIS A 445 -4.44 -29.77 -28.96
CA HIS A 445 -4.32 -30.96 -28.10
C HIS A 445 -5.55 -31.89 -28.23
N HIS A 446 -6.75 -31.32 -28.35
CA HIS A 446 -7.97 -32.10 -28.61
C HIS A 446 -7.92 -32.76 -29.99
N ALA A 447 -7.50 -32.05 -31.04
CA ALA A 447 -7.35 -32.63 -32.38
C ALA A 447 -6.31 -33.77 -32.44
N ALA A 448 -5.22 -33.66 -31.67
CA ALA A 448 -4.19 -34.70 -31.60
C ALA A 448 -4.57 -35.94 -30.78
N SER A 449 -5.65 -35.87 -29.97
CA SER A 449 -6.12 -36.96 -29.10
C SER A 449 -7.30 -37.75 -29.68
N ILE A 450 -7.80 -37.39 -30.87
CA ILE A 450 -8.81 -38.18 -31.59
C ILE A 450 -8.09 -39.40 -32.22
N PRO A 451 -8.44 -40.65 -31.85
CA PRO A 451 -7.89 -41.81 -32.52
C PRO A 451 -8.38 -41.82 -33.97
N VAL A 452 -7.44 -41.89 -34.92
CA VAL A 452 -7.76 -42.14 -36.33
C VAL A 452 -8.30 -43.55 -36.43
N GLU A 453 -9.63 -43.71 -36.44
CA GLU A 453 -10.24 -44.95 -36.91
C GLU A 453 -9.89 -45.11 -38.40
N LEU A 454 -8.86 -45.92 -38.64
CA LEU A 454 -8.55 -46.44 -39.97
C LEU A 454 -9.71 -47.35 -40.40
N GLU A 455 -10.60 -46.81 -41.25
CA GLU A 455 -11.44 -47.61 -42.14
C GLU A 455 -10.53 -48.46 -43.04
N LEU A 456 -10.20 -49.67 -42.59
CA LEU A 456 -9.75 -50.75 -43.46
C LEU A 456 -10.98 -51.47 -44.00
N LYS A 457 -11.58 -50.92 -45.06
CA LYS A 457 -12.36 -51.68 -46.03
C LYS A 457 -11.43 -52.13 -47.16
N ALA A 458 -11.06 -53.41 -47.15
CA ALA A 458 -10.74 -54.21 -48.34
C ALA A 458 -10.97 -55.68 -48.02
#